data_AF-A0A832B6A0-F1
#
_entry.id   AF-A0A832B6A0-F1
#
_cell.length_a   1.000
_cell.length_b   1.000
_cell.length_c   1.000
_cell.angle_alpha   90.00
_cell.angle_beta   90.00
_cell.angle_gamma   90.00
#
_symmetry.space_group_name_H-M   'P 1'
#
loop_
_entity.id
_entity.type
_entity.pdbx_description
1 polymer ?
#
loop_
_entity_poly.entity_id
_entity_poly.type
_entity_poly.pdbx_seq_one_letter_code
_entity_poly.pdbx_strand_id
1 'polypeptide(L)'
;MKALILFMGVLCSLSPLFAQPKKLVVMGSSTAFGTGAQPIDSSWVRRVNYYYKYQLGLVDTVYNIALGGYDPYNGLPSWYTPAPFYSLPDPQRNITKANSLSPDVIIVSFVSNNFQVGDLPTDSIMKALQIIKDSANKEGCVCFISSTQPRTQFDAASRERLRVLKDSILNRFGFYAINLFDSLVNPVDNTILPQYASPFDQIHLNNAGHFVVYKQVLAKNIFNITTTRTRKSGNWNDPLTWDKGIVPGPADSVAVLAGHTLTVTAPVHIKALSVATGAAIQVSPGIELKIGEGVAGLGTRLYNRSTNKEQFSPAKSVTWGQHSFALTSHRSSH
;
A
#
# COMPACT_ATOMS: atom_id res chain seq x y z
N MET A 1 66.27 15.44 18.57
CA MET A 1 65.05 14.65 18.84
C MET A 1 63.99 15.10 17.85
N LYS A 2 63.62 14.26 16.88
CA LYS A 2 62.61 14.59 15.86
C LYS A 2 61.27 14.05 16.35
N ALA A 3 60.29 14.94 16.54
CA ALA A 3 58.93 14.57 16.94
C ALA A 3 58.21 13.93 15.74
N LEU A 4 57.79 12.69 15.89
CA LEU A 4 56.99 11.95 14.92
C LEU A 4 55.51 12.23 15.25
N ILE A 5 54.85 13.07 14.44
CA ILE A 5 53.41 13.31 14.55
C ILE A 5 52.70 12.16 13.84
N LEU A 6 52.07 11.28 14.62
CA LEU A 6 51.26 10.18 14.11
C LEU A 6 49.89 10.73 13.68
N PHE A 7 49.67 10.85 12.37
CA PHE A 7 48.36 11.19 11.81
C PHE A 7 47.46 9.94 11.89
N MET A 8 46.57 9.90 12.88
CA MET A 8 45.56 8.85 12.98
C MET A 8 44.43 9.17 11.99
N GLY A 9 44.53 8.63 10.79
CA GLY A 9 43.49 8.74 9.78
C GLY A 9 42.24 7.96 10.19
N VAL A 10 41.18 8.66 10.58
CA VAL A 10 39.84 8.09 10.73
C VAL A 10 39.34 7.74 9.33
N LEU A 11 39.50 6.48 8.94
CA LEU A 11 38.80 5.89 7.81
C LEU A 11 37.32 5.76 8.17
N CYS A 12 36.53 6.81 7.92
CA CYS A 12 35.09 6.69 7.80
C CYS A 12 34.79 5.81 6.58
N SER A 13 34.63 4.51 6.81
CA SER A 13 34.03 3.61 5.82
C SER A 13 32.59 4.06 5.61
N LEU A 14 32.35 4.82 4.55
CA LEU A 14 31.03 4.97 3.95
C LEU A 14 30.65 3.59 3.41
N SER A 15 30.15 2.72 4.28
CA SER A 15 29.40 1.55 3.84
C SER A 15 28.25 2.09 3.00
N PRO A 16 28.12 1.72 1.71
CA PRO A 16 26.86 1.98 1.02
C PRO A 16 25.76 1.39 1.90
N LEU A 17 24.80 2.24 2.28
CA LEU A 17 23.64 1.87 3.06
C LEU A 17 22.77 0.97 2.18
N PHE A 18 23.17 -0.30 2.00
CA PHE A 18 22.33 -1.28 1.35
C PHE A 18 21.10 -1.41 2.25
N ALA A 19 19.95 -1.01 1.72
CA ALA A 19 18.70 -1.21 2.41
C ALA A 19 18.60 -2.69 2.80
N GLN A 20 18.36 -2.98 4.08
CA GLN A 20 18.17 -4.35 4.55
C GLN A 20 17.08 -5.01 3.70
N PRO A 21 17.34 -6.18 3.11
CA PRO A 21 16.42 -6.78 2.16
C PRO A 21 15.13 -7.18 2.90
N LYS A 22 14.00 -6.82 2.30
CA LYS A 22 12.68 -6.85 2.94
C LYS A 22 12.09 -8.25 3.01
N LYS A 23 11.17 -8.49 3.95
CA LYS A 23 10.40 -9.73 4.04
C LYS A 23 8.91 -9.49 3.80
N LEU A 24 8.30 -10.35 2.99
CA LEU A 24 6.86 -10.39 2.75
C LEU A 24 6.27 -11.65 3.36
N VAL A 25 5.14 -11.54 4.05
CA VAL A 25 4.27 -12.69 4.35
C VAL A 25 2.94 -12.50 3.65
N VAL A 26 2.46 -13.56 2.99
CA VAL A 26 1.11 -13.67 2.47
C VAL A 26 0.38 -14.75 3.25
N MET A 27 -0.76 -14.40 3.84
CA MET A 27 -1.68 -15.32 4.50
C MET A 27 -3.06 -15.20 3.86
N GLY A 28 -3.87 -16.24 3.89
CA GLY A 28 -5.15 -16.22 3.19
C GLY A 28 -5.69 -17.59 2.81
N SER A 29 -6.56 -17.60 1.80
CA SER A 29 -7.23 -18.81 1.32
C SER A 29 -6.64 -19.37 0.02
N SER A 30 -7.41 -20.19 -0.70
CA SER A 30 -6.98 -20.95 -1.89
C SER A 30 -6.42 -20.09 -3.03
N THR A 31 -6.96 -18.89 -3.29
CA THR A 31 -6.41 -18.01 -4.34
C THR A 31 -5.03 -17.49 -3.96
N ALA A 32 -4.78 -17.18 -2.68
CA ALA A 32 -3.45 -16.82 -2.19
C ALA A 32 -2.49 -18.03 -2.20
N PHE A 33 -2.99 -19.23 -1.89
CA PHE A 33 -2.22 -20.46 -2.06
C PHE A 33 -1.77 -20.69 -3.52
N GLY A 34 -2.61 -20.29 -4.49
CA GLY A 34 -2.32 -20.38 -5.93
C GLY A 34 -3.25 -21.31 -6.70
N THR A 35 -4.37 -21.71 -6.10
CA THR A 35 -5.36 -22.62 -6.72
C THR A 35 -5.96 -21.99 -7.97
N GLY A 36 -5.97 -22.75 -9.07
CA GLY A 36 -6.43 -22.33 -10.39
C GLY A 36 -5.32 -21.81 -11.32
N ALA A 37 -4.12 -21.52 -10.78
CA ALA A 37 -2.94 -21.24 -11.60
C ALA A 37 -2.22 -22.53 -12.01
N GLN A 38 -1.94 -22.67 -13.31
CA GLN A 38 -1.19 -23.81 -13.85
C GLN A 38 -0.25 -23.35 -14.98
N PRO A 39 1.08 -23.53 -14.85
CA PRO A 39 1.80 -24.04 -13.68
C PRO A 39 1.65 -23.12 -12.45
N ILE A 40 1.99 -23.62 -11.25
CA ILE A 40 1.82 -22.87 -9.98
C ILE A 40 2.57 -21.53 -9.98
N ASP A 41 3.64 -21.38 -10.77
CA ASP A 41 4.38 -20.13 -10.91
C ASP A 41 3.57 -19.02 -11.58
N SER A 42 2.46 -19.36 -12.24
CA SER A 42 1.48 -18.39 -12.72
C SER A 42 0.62 -17.79 -11.61
N SER A 43 0.66 -18.33 -10.38
CA SER A 43 -0.08 -17.79 -9.25
C SER A 43 0.41 -16.40 -8.86
N TRP A 44 -0.51 -15.58 -8.36
CA TRP A 44 -0.23 -14.17 -8.10
C TRP A 44 0.88 -13.99 -7.05
N VAL A 45 0.93 -14.83 -6.01
CA VAL A 45 1.99 -14.76 -4.98
C VAL A 45 3.36 -15.10 -5.57
N ARG A 46 3.44 -16.11 -6.46
CA ARG A 46 4.70 -16.46 -7.13
C ARG A 46 5.17 -15.34 -8.07
N ARG A 47 4.24 -14.68 -8.76
CA ARG A 47 4.53 -13.48 -9.58
C ARG A 47 4.99 -12.29 -8.73
N VAL A 48 4.35 -12.02 -7.60
CA VAL A 48 4.76 -10.98 -6.63
C VAL A 48 6.17 -11.27 -6.11
N ASN A 49 6.45 -12.51 -5.72
CA ASN A 49 7.79 -12.93 -5.31
C ASN A 49 8.80 -12.68 -6.43
N TYR A 50 8.50 -13.09 -7.66
CA TYR A 50 9.42 -12.91 -8.78
C TYR A 50 9.77 -11.43 -9.01
N TYR A 51 8.74 -10.56 -9.01
CA TYR A 51 8.90 -9.13 -9.20
C TYR A 51 9.78 -8.49 -8.11
N TYR A 52 9.40 -8.65 -6.84
CA TYR A 52 10.11 -7.94 -5.76
C TYR A 52 11.48 -8.53 -5.44
N LYS A 53 11.63 -9.86 -5.52
CA LYS A 53 12.89 -10.54 -5.20
C LYS A 53 13.87 -10.47 -6.36
N TYR A 54 13.47 -10.93 -7.55
CA TYR A 54 14.43 -11.11 -8.65
C TYR A 54 14.51 -9.91 -9.59
N GLN A 55 13.43 -9.17 -9.82
CA GLN A 55 13.47 -8.02 -10.72
C GLN A 55 13.92 -6.74 -10.02
N LEU A 56 13.47 -6.50 -8.78
CA LEU A 56 13.83 -5.31 -8.03
C LEU A 56 14.95 -5.51 -7.01
N GLY A 57 15.26 -6.76 -6.61
CA GLY A 57 16.22 -7.01 -5.53
C GLY A 57 15.81 -6.43 -4.18
N LEU A 58 14.52 -6.12 -3.98
CA LEU A 58 14.01 -5.40 -2.81
C LEU A 58 13.66 -6.33 -1.66
N VAL A 59 13.19 -7.54 -1.97
CA VAL A 59 12.72 -8.53 -1.00
C VAL A 59 13.69 -9.71 -0.96
N ASP A 60 14.13 -10.09 0.24
CA ASP A 60 14.89 -11.32 0.46
C ASP A 60 13.97 -12.54 0.38
N THR A 61 12.88 -12.54 1.14
CA THR A 61 12.03 -13.73 1.28
C THR A 61 10.55 -13.39 1.24
N VAL A 62 9.79 -14.19 0.48
CA VAL A 62 8.32 -14.22 0.50
C VAL A 62 7.85 -15.53 1.12
N TYR A 63 7.15 -15.44 2.24
CA TYR A 63 6.49 -16.57 2.88
C TYR A 63 5.02 -16.61 2.46
N ASN A 64 4.58 -17.69 1.82
CA ASN A 64 3.17 -17.94 1.56
C ASN A 64 2.65 -18.97 2.55
N ILE A 65 1.89 -18.53 3.54
CA ILE A 65 1.27 -19.38 4.57
C ILE A 65 -0.24 -19.55 4.34
N ALA A 66 -0.75 -19.19 3.17
CA ALA A 66 -2.16 -19.39 2.81
C ALA A 66 -2.53 -20.87 2.68
N LEU A 67 -3.80 -21.21 2.91
CA LEU A 67 -4.32 -22.56 2.69
C LEU A 67 -5.76 -22.55 2.17
N GLY A 68 -6.07 -23.49 1.27
CA GLY A 68 -7.42 -23.66 0.74
C GLY A 68 -8.48 -23.86 1.83
N GLY A 69 -9.68 -23.32 1.59
CA GLY A 69 -10.81 -23.42 2.52
C GLY A 69 -10.80 -22.44 3.69
N TYR A 70 -9.70 -21.72 3.94
CA TYR A 70 -9.62 -20.86 5.12
C TYR A 70 -10.45 -19.60 4.99
N ASP A 71 -11.00 -19.18 6.13
CA ASP A 71 -11.70 -17.90 6.34
C ASP A 71 -10.89 -17.02 7.34
N PRO A 72 -11.28 -15.75 7.56
CA PRO A 72 -10.54 -14.84 8.43
C PRO A 72 -10.33 -15.33 9.88
N TYR A 73 -11.21 -16.18 10.42
CA TYR A 73 -11.06 -16.70 11.78
C TYR A 73 -9.86 -17.65 11.91
N ASN A 74 -9.53 -18.43 10.87
CA ASN A 74 -8.29 -19.20 10.86
C ASN A 74 -7.05 -18.31 10.98
N GLY A 75 -7.14 -17.06 10.51
CA GLY A 75 -6.07 -16.07 10.53
C GLY A 75 -5.88 -15.32 11.85
N LEU A 76 -6.80 -15.45 12.81
CA LEU A 76 -6.77 -14.72 14.09
C LEU A 76 -5.57 -15.10 14.97
N PRO A 77 -5.16 -14.26 15.95
CA PRO A 77 -4.04 -14.58 16.83
C PRO A 77 -4.21 -15.93 17.53
N SER A 78 -3.10 -16.63 17.80
CA SER A 78 -3.14 -17.97 18.41
C SER A 78 -3.81 -18.02 19.79
N TRP A 79 -3.83 -16.88 20.51
CA TRP A 79 -4.49 -16.76 21.81
C TRP A 79 -6.00 -16.50 21.70
N TYR A 80 -6.50 -16.15 20.51
CA TYR A 80 -7.90 -15.81 20.33
C TYR A 80 -8.77 -17.06 20.46
N THR A 81 -9.80 -17.00 21.29
CA THR A 81 -10.78 -18.08 21.45
C THR A 81 -12.11 -17.65 20.82
N PRO A 82 -12.45 -18.14 19.61
CA PRO A 82 -13.72 -17.83 18.97
C PRO A 82 -14.92 -18.38 19.75
N ALA A 83 -16.09 -17.80 19.51
CA ALA A 83 -17.34 -18.41 19.93
C ALA A 83 -17.55 -19.78 19.24
N PRO A 84 -18.39 -20.66 19.79
CA PRO A 84 -18.71 -21.93 19.15
C PRO A 84 -19.12 -21.77 17.67
N PHE A 85 -18.79 -22.77 16.85
CA PHE A 85 -19.07 -22.84 15.40
C PHE A 85 -18.23 -21.92 14.50
N TYR A 86 -17.44 -21.01 15.06
CA TYR A 86 -16.43 -20.29 14.29
C TYR A 86 -15.19 -21.17 14.11
N SER A 87 -14.53 -21.02 12.96
CA SER A 87 -13.22 -21.64 12.70
C SER A 87 -12.22 -21.27 13.80
N LEU A 88 -11.41 -22.24 14.23
CA LEU A 88 -10.33 -21.98 15.18
C LEU A 88 -9.12 -21.35 14.47
N PRO A 89 -8.38 -20.44 15.13
CA PRO A 89 -7.08 -19.98 14.63
C PRO A 89 -6.15 -21.16 14.34
N ASP A 90 -5.45 -21.15 13.19
CA ASP A 90 -4.40 -22.13 12.89
C ASP A 90 -3.02 -21.53 13.28
N PRO A 91 -2.34 -22.04 14.34
CA PRO A 91 -1.03 -21.54 14.75
C PRO A 91 0.07 -21.66 13.70
N GLN A 92 -0.12 -22.43 12.62
CA GLN A 92 0.83 -22.52 11.51
C GLN A 92 0.57 -21.51 10.39
N ARG A 93 -0.59 -20.84 10.38
CA ARG A 93 -1.05 -20.03 9.23
C ARG A 93 -1.77 -18.75 9.62
N ASN A 94 -1.73 -18.41 10.90
CA ASN A 94 -2.36 -17.22 11.43
C ASN A 94 -1.41 -16.03 11.57
N ILE A 95 -1.94 -14.91 12.09
CA ILE A 95 -1.17 -13.68 12.25
C ILE A 95 -0.03 -13.81 13.27
N THR A 96 -0.17 -14.64 14.30
CA THR A 96 0.95 -14.92 15.23
C THR A 96 2.10 -15.59 14.50
N LYS A 97 1.81 -16.56 13.62
CA LYS A 97 2.84 -17.17 12.77
C LYS A 97 3.44 -16.15 11.82
N ALA A 98 2.62 -15.35 11.15
CA ALA A 98 3.11 -14.33 10.23
C ALA A 98 4.09 -13.37 10.92
N ASN A 99 3.74 -12.84 12.09
CA ASN A 99 4.58 -11.95 12.88
C ASN A 99 5.89 -12.62 13.34
N SER A 100 5.85 -13.93 13.68
CA SER A 100 7.06 -14.67 14.07
C SER A 100 8.13 -14.77 12.97
N LEU A 101 7.76 -14.50 11.72
CA LEU A 101 8.69 -14.47 10.58
C LEU A 101 9.37 -13.10 10.42
N SER A 102 9.04 -12.13 11.28
CA SER A 102 9.51 -10.75 11.28
C SER A 102 9.39 -10.06 9.91
N PRO A 103 8.18 -9.99 9.31
CA PRO A 103 7.99 -9.38 8.01
C PRO A 103 8.06 -7.86 8.07
N ASP A 104 8.38 -7.22 6.95
CA ASP A 104 8.13 -5.78 6.79
C ASP A 104 6.69 -5.52 6.36
N VAL A 105 6.15 -6.42 5.54
CA VAL A 105 4.80 -6.32 4.96
C VAL A 105 4.07 -7.65 5.09
N ILE A 106 2.79 -7.57 5.46
CA ILE A 106 1.86 -8.70 5.47
C ILE A 106 0.71 -8.39 4.50
N ILE A 107 0.38 -9.35 3.61
CA ILE A 107 -0.88 -9.32 2.83
C ILE A 107 -1.80 -10.41 3.36
N VAL A 108 -3.00 -10.01 3.78
CA VAL A 108 -4.07 -10.89 4.25
C VAL A 108 -5.10 -11.05 3.13
N SER A 109 -5.34 -12.27 2.67
CA SER A 109 -6.18 -12.54 1.50
C SER A 109 -7.18 -13.68 1.71
N PHE A 110 -8.21 -13.41 2.51
CA PHE A 110 -9.38 -14.29 2.68
C PHE A 110 -10.53 -13.77 1.83
N VAL A 111 -10.79 -14.43 0.70
CA VAL A 111 -11.53 -13.80 -0.40
C VAL A 111 -13.00 -14.19 -0.52
N SER A 112 -13.43 -15.37 -0.03
CA SER A 112 -14.82 -15.82 -0.20
C SER A 112 -15.30 -16.99 0.67
N ASN A 113 -14.43 -17.69 1.41
CA ASN A 113 -14.87 -18.84 2.20
C ASN A 113 -15.72 -18.40 3.40
N ASN A 114 -16.85 -19.07 3.60
CA ASN A 114 -17.83 -18.77 4.63
C ASN A 114 -18.42 -17.35 4.53
N PHE A 115 -18.44 -16.76 3.33
CA PHE A 115 -18.96 -15.40 3.08
C PHE A 115 -20.36 -15.39 2.44
N GLN A 116 -20.97 -16.56 2.20
CA GLN A 116 -22.31 -16.65 1.63
C GLN A 116 -23.38 -16.13 2.61
N VAL A 117 -24.60 -15.89 2.14
CA VAL A 117 -25.71 -15.51 3.02
C VAL A 117 -25.98 -16.66 4.00
N GLY A 118 -26.04 -16.36 5.30
CA GLY A 118 -26.25 -17.34 6.36
C GLY A 118 -24.97 -17.89 7.02
N ASP A 119 -23.79 -17.66 6.44
CA ASP A 119 -22.51 -18.01 7.07
C ASP A 119 -22.02 -16.87 7.99
N LEU A 120 -20.70 -16.60 8.03
CA LEU A 120 -20.09 -15.62 8.92
C LEU A 120 -20.75 -14.24 8.73
N PRO A 121 -21.23 -13.60 9.82
CA PRO A 121 -21.76 -12.25 9.76
C PRO A 121 -20.72 -11.26 9.25
N THR A 122 -21.16 -10.22 8.53
CA THR A 122 -20.28 -9.16 8.00
C THR A 122 -19.45 -8.54 9.12
N ASP A 123 -20.05 -8.23 10.26
CA ASP A 123 -19.34 -7.65 11.41
C ASP A 123 -18.30 -8.60 11.99
N SER A 124 -18.56 -9.90 11.99
CA SER A 124 -17.59 -10.93 12.42
C SER A 124 -16.39 -10.99 11.47
N ILE A 125 -16.62 -10.94 10.16
CA ILE A 125 -15.56 -10.90 9.14
C ILE A 125 -14.72 -9.62 9.32
N MET A 126 -15.38 -8.46 9.40
CA MET A 126 -14.71 -7.16 9.54
C MET A 126 -13.92 -7.05 10.85
N LYS A 127 -14.49 -7.56 11.96
CA LYS A 127 -13.79 -7.65 13.24
C LYS A 127 -12.56 -8.54 13.16
N ALA A 128 -12.66 -9.71 12.53
CA ALA A 128 -11.52 -10.61 12.41
C ALA A 128 -10.39 -9.99 11.58
N LEU A 129 -10.71 -9.40 10.43
CA LEU A 129 -9.73 -8.70 9.59
C LEU A 129 -9.08 -7.52 10.32
N GLN A 130 -9.85 -6.77 11.13
CA GLN A 130 -9.33 -5.69 11.96
C GLN A 130 -8.34 -6.21 13.02
N ILE A 131 -8.70 -7.27 13.76
CA ILE A 131 -7.82 -7.86 14.78
C ILE A 131 -6.50 -8.35 14.15
N ILE A 132 -6.57 -8.96 12.96
CA ILE A 132 -5.38 -9.40 12.21
C ILE A 132 -4.51 -8.19 11.85
N LYS A 133 -5.11 -7.14 11.28
CA LYS A 133 -4.37 -5.91 10.91
C LYS A 133 -3.72 -5.25 12.12
N ASP A 134 -4.44 -5.12 13.22
CA ASP A 134 -3.93 -4.49 14.44
C ASP A 134 -2.80 -5.32 15.06
N SER A 135 -2.92 -6.65 15.02
CA SER A 135 -1.86 -7.56 15.48
C SER A 135 -0.59 -7.46 14.63
N ALA A 136 -0.70 -7.28 13.31
CA ALA A 136 0.44 -7.01 12.44
C ALA A 136 1.08 -5.65 12.76
N ASN A 137 0.26 -4.60 12.79
CA ASN A 137 0.72 -3.22 12.99
C ASN A 137 1.40 -3.04 14.36
N LYS A 138 0.91 -3.73 15.41
CA LYS A 138 1.50 -3.71 16.75
C LYS A 138 2.94 -4.20 16.77
N GLU A 139 3.29 -5.14 15.89
CA GLU A 139 4.66 -5.65 15.71
C GLU A 139 5.47 -4.80 14.70
N GLY A 140 4.98 -3.62 14.33
CA GLY A 140 5.63 -2.72 13.37
C GLY A 140 5.51 -3.16 11.91
N CYS A 141 4.75 -4.21 11.61
CA CYS A 141 4.57 -4.73 10.26
C CYS A 141 3.45 -3.97 9.53
N VAL A 142 3.65 -3.62 8.27
CA VAL A 142 2.57 -3.00 7.50
C VAL A 142 1.67 -4.05 6.88
N CYS A 143 0.39 -3.97 7.22
CA CYS A 143 -0.58 -4.96 6.82
C CYS A 143 -1.57 -4.42 5.79
N PHE A 144 -1.65 -5.10 4.64
CA PHE A 144 -2.67 -4.93 3.62
C PHE A 144 -3.72 -6.03 3.73
N ILE A 145 -4.99 -5.66 3.55
CA ILE A 145 -6.15 -6.55 3.55
C ILE A 145 -6.72 -6.61 2.14
N SER A 146 -6.85 -7.78 1.53
CA SER A 146 -7.58 -7.88 0.27
C SER A 146 -9.09 -7.74 0.51
N SER A 147 -9.80 -7.20 -0.47
CA SER A 147 -11.25 -7.35 -0.54
C SER A 147 -11.65 -8.81 -0.79
N THR A 148 -12.96 -9.04 -0.89
CA THR A 148 -13.51 -10.27 -1.46
C THR A 148 -13.11 -10.42 -2.93
N GLN A 149 -13.33 -11.63 -3.47
CA GLN A 149 -13.30 -11.93 -4.91
C GLN A 149 -14.67 -12.48 -5.34
N PRO A 150 -15.08 -12.30 -6.61
CA PRO A 150 -16.28 -12.96 -7.13
C PRO A 150 -16.13 -14.49 -7.06
N ARG A 151 -17.25 -15.17 -6.84
CA ARG A 151 -17.35 -16.65 -6.79
C ARG A 151 -18.62 -17.09 -7.51
N THR A 152 -18.47 -17.70 -8.68
CA THR A 152 -19.60 -17.99 -9.59
C THR A 152 -20.60 -18.98 -8.99
N GLN A 153 -20.13 -19.98 -8.22
CA GLN A 153 -20.97 -21.02 -7.61
C GLN A 153 -21.99 -20.49 -6.57
N PHE A 154 -21.75 -19.31 -5.98
CA PHE A 154 -22.67 -18.71 -5.01
C PHE A 154 -23.98 -18.31 -5.68
N ASP A 155 -25.09 -18.32 -4.95
CA ASP A 155 -26.36 -17.77 -5.44
C ASP A 155 -26.30 -16.24 -5.61
N ALA A 156 -27.31 -15.65 -6.26
CA ALA A 156 -27.31 -14.22 -6.56
C ALA A 156 -27.19 -13.34 -5.29
N ALA A 157 -27.86 -13.73 -4.20
CA ALA A 157 -27.82 -12.99 -2.94
C ALA A 157 -26.42 -13.04 -2.30
N SER A 158 -25.76 -14.19 -2.34
CA SER A 158 -24.40 -14.37 -1.82
C SER A 158 -23.35 -13.70 -2.69
N ARG A 159 -23.54 -13.65 -4.02
CA ARG A 159 -22.65 -12.86 -4.90
C ARG A 159 -22.81 -11.37 -4.66
N GLU A 160 -24.02 -10.87 -4.45
CA GLU A 160 -24.25 -9.47 -4.06
C GLU A 160 -23.65 -9.17 -2.68
N ARG A 161 -23.76 -10.11 -1.73
CA ARG A 161 -23.09 -9.99 -0.42
C ARG A 161 -21.57 -9.84 -0.55
N LEU A 162 -20.91 -10.57 -1.47
CA LEU A 162 -19.48 -10.40 -1.72
C LEU A 162 -19.15 -8.98 -2.21
N ARG A 163 -19.99 -8.40 -3.07
CA ARG A 163 -19.84 -7.02 -3.57
C ARG A 163 -19.96 -6.00 -2.43
N VAL A 164 -20.97 -6.13 -1.58
CA VAL A 164 -21.19 -5.25 -0.40
C VAL A 164 -20.05 -5.39 0.62
N LEU A 165 -19.59 -6.61 0.87
CA LEU A 165 -18.49 -6.87 1.78
C LEU A 165 -17.17 -6.30 1.22
N LYS A 166 -16.93 -6.36 -0.10
CA LYS A 166 -15.81 -5.66 -0.73
C LYS A 166 -15.85 -4.17 -0.41
N ASP A 167 -16.98 -3.51 -0.63
CA ASP A 167 -17.11 -2.06 -0.38
C ASP A 167 -16.82 -1.75 1.09
N SER A 168 -17.30 -2.61 2.01
CA SER A 168 -17.02 -2.49 3.45
C SER A 168 -15.53 -2.62 3.79
N ILE A 169 -14.82 -3.58 3.19
CA ILE A 169 -13.37 -3.77 3.36
C ILE A 169 -12.60 -2.56 2.80
N LEU A 170 -12.95 -2.10 1.60
CA LEU A 170 -12.30 -0.93 0.99
C LEU A 170 -12.50 0.33 1.83
N ASN A 171 -13.71 0.55 2.33
CA ASN A 171 -14.01 1.69 3.19
C ASN A 171 -13.27 1.62 4.53
N ARG A 172 -13.21 0.42 5.15
CA ARG A 172 -12.58 0.25 6.47
C ARG A 172 -11.06 0.39 6.43
N PHE A 173 -10.41 -0.20 5.43
CA PHE A 173 -8.94 -0.28 5.39
C PHE A 173 -8.30 0.69 4.40
N GLY A 174 -9.08 1.41 3.60
CA GLY A 174 -8.64 2.51 2.74
C GLY A 174 -7.48 2.10 1.83
N PHE A 175 -6.36 2.83 1.92
CA PHE A 175 -5.16 2.52 1.16
C PHE A 175 -4.59 1.13 1.43
N TYR A 176 -4.74 0.65 2.65
CA TYR A 176 -4.32 -0.69 3.06
C TYR A 176 -5.30 -1.78 2.59
N ALA A 177 -6.36 -1.45 1.85
CA ALA A 177 -7.24 -2.41 1.22
C ALA A 177 -6.83 -2.69 -0.25
N ILE A 178 -6.69 -3.94 -0.67
CA ILE A 178 -6.39 -4.32 -2.08
C ILE A 178 -7.69 -4.78 -2.75
N ASN A 179 -8.15 -4.06 -3.76
CA ASN A 179 -9.38 -4.42 -4.48
C ASN A 179 -9.14 -5.59 -5.44
N LEU A 180 -9.62 -6.77 -5.05
CA LEU A 180 -9.59 -8.00 -5.83
C LEU A 180 -10.97 -8.37 -6.38
N PHE A 181 -11.94 -7.44 -6.39
CA PHE A 181 -13.28 -7.74 -6.89
C PHE A 181 -13.53 -7.10 -8.26
N ASP A 182 -13.37 -5.79 -8.36
CA ASP A 182 -13.92 -5.01 -9.49
C ASP A 182 -13.28 -5.35 -10.85
N SER A 183 -12.00 -5.77 -10.86
CA SER A 183 -11.32 -6.17 -12.11
C SER A 183 -11.61 -7.62 -12.53
N LEU A 184 -12.33 -8.38 -11.71
CA LEU A 184 -12.57 -9.81 -11.91
C LEU A 184 -14.05 -10.15 -12.08
N VAL A 185 -14.95 -9.23 -11.75
CA VAL A 185 -16.38 -9.48 -11.66
C VAL A 185 -17.11 -9.21 -12.98
N ASN A 186 -18.04 -10.08 -13.32
CA ASN A 186 -19.05 -9.82 -14.34
C ASN A 186 -20.06 -8.82 -13.78
N PRO A 187 -20.17 -7.60 -14.35
CA PRO A 187 -21.04 -6.55 -13.81
C PRO A 187 -22.53 -6.87 -13.94
N VAL A 188 -22.91 -7.89 -14.72
CA VAL A 188 -24.32 -8.28 -14.90
C VAL A 188 -24.85 -9.05 -13.69
N ASP A 189 -24.06 -9.96 -13.13
CA ASP A 189 -24.57 -10.95 -12.16
C ASP A 189 -23.61 -11.26 -11.00
N ASN A 190 -22.52 -10.50 -10.88
CA ASN A 190 -21.47 -10.66 -9.88
C ASN A 190 -20.70 -12.00 -9.92
N THR A 191 -20.77 -12.75 -11.03
CA THR A 191 -19.94 -13.95 -11.25
C THR A 191 -18.49 -13.58 -11.61
N ILE A 192 -17.60 -14.57 -11.68
CA ILE A 192 -16.25 -14.34 -12.21
C ILE A 192 -16.37 -14.11 -13.72
N LEU A 193 -15.70 -13.08 -14.26
CA LEU A 193 -15.62 -12.89 -15.71
C LEU A 193 -15.08 -14.17 -16.38
N PRO A 194 -15.72 -14.68 -17.45
CA PRO A 194 -15.34 -15.96 -18.05
C PRO A 194 -13.86 -16.07 -18.43
N GLN A 195 -13.26 -14.98 -18.91
CA GLN A 195 -11.84 -14.91 -19.27
C GLN A 195 -10.87 -15.09 -18.08
N TYR A 196 -11.34 -14.91 -16.85
CA TYR A 196 -10.56 -15.06 -15.61
C TYR A 196 -10.96 -16.28 -14.79
N ALA A 197 -12.05 -16.96 -15.13
CA ALA A 197 -12.53 -18.13 -14.42
C ALA A 197 -11.64 -19.36 -14.69
N SER A 198 -11.35 -20.12 -13.64
CA SER A 198 -10.82 -21.48 -13.76
C SER A 198 -11.85 -22.36 -14.46
N PRO A 199 -11.45 -23.18 -15.44
CA PRO A 199 -12.38 -24.08 -16.14
C PRO A 199 -12.85 -25.26 -15.29
N PHE A 200 -12.33 -25.43 -14.07
CA PHE A 200 -12.49 -26.67 -13.30
C PHE A 200 -13.56 -26.64 -12.21
N ASP A 201 -13.86 -25.48 -11.62
CA ASP A 201 -14.66 -25.44 -10.39
C ASP A 201 -15.57 -24.22 -10.22
N GLN A 202 -15.53 -23.23 -11.11
CA GLN A 202 -16.33 -22.00 -10.99
C GLN A 202 -16.11 -21.23 -9.67
N ILE A 203 -15.00 -21.50 -8.97
CA ILE A 203 -14.63 -20.88 -7.70
C ILE A 203 -13.33 -20.09 -7.87
N HIS A 204 -12.35 -20.68 -8.55
CA HIS A 204 -11.00 -20.14 -8.63
C HIS A 204 -10.73 -19.37 -9.92
N LEU A 205 -9.66 -18.59 -9.89
CA LEU A 205 -9.18 -17.83 -11.02
C LEU A 205 -8.22 -18.69 -11.87
N ASN A 206 -8.25 -18.53 -13.19
CA ASN A 206 -7.21 -19.07 -14.06
C ASN A 206 -5.94 -18.19 -14.02
N ASN A 207 -4.94 -18.53 -14.84
CA ASN A 207 -3.69 -17.76 -14.95
C ASN A 207 -3.90 -16.27 -15.25
N ALA A 208 -4.87 -15.92 -16.11
CA ALA A 208 -5.17 -14.53 -16.44
C ALA A 208 -5.80 -13.78 -15.26
N GLY A 209 -6.69 -14.42 -14.51
CA GLY A 209 -7.24 -13.86 -13.27
C GLY A 209 -6.17 -13.67 -12.20
N HIS A 210 -5.26 -14.63 -12.02
CA HIS A 210 -4.10 -14.47 -11.14
C HIS A 210 -3.18 -13.31 -11.56
N PHE A 211 -3.00 -13.10 -12.86
CA PHE A 211 -2.24 -11.94 -13.36
C PHE A 211 -2.93 -10.61 -13.04
N VAL A 212 -4.26 -10.54 -13.08
CA VAL A 212 -5.02 -9.37 -12.63
C VAL A 212 -4.78 -9.10 -11.14
N VAL A 213 -4.89 -10.12 -10.27
CA VAL A 213 -4.61 -9.99 -8.83
C VAL A 213 -3.20 -9.48 -8.58
N TYR A 214 -2.20 -10.04 -9.27
CA TYR A 214 -0.81 -9.59 -9.21
C TYR A 214 -0.67 -8.10 -9.52
N LYS A 215 -1.31 -7.60 -10.58
CA LYS A 215 -1.28 -6.17 -10.93
C LYS A 215 -1.91 -5.29 -9.84
N GLN A 216 -3.00 -5.73 -9.22
CA GLN A 216 -3.64 -4.99 -8.13
C GLN A 216 -2.73 -4.89 -6.90
N VAL A 217 -1.97 -5.94 -6.60
CA VAL A 217 -0.95 -5.90 -5.53
C VAL A 217 0.18 -4.93 -5.86
N LEU A 218 0.72 -4.97 -7.09
CA LEU A 218 1.79 -4.05 -7.48
C LEU A 218 1.36 -2.58 -7.47
N ALA A 219 0.12 -2.30 -7.86
CA ALA A 219 -0.44 -0.95 -7.83
C ALA A 219 -0.45 -0.33 -6.43
N LYS A 220 -0.40 -1.15 -5.37
CA LYS A 220 -0.29 -0.67 -3.98
C LYS A 220 1.11 -0.26 -3.56
N ASN A 221 2.13 -0.61 -4.35
CA ASN A 221 3.51 -0.29 -4.06
C ASN A 221 3.88 -0.64 -2.61
N ILE A 222 3.60 -1.88 -2.22
CA ILE A 222 3.46 -2.32 -0.83
C ILE A 222 4.69 -2.10 0.07
N PHE A 223 5.87 -1.87 -0.52
CA PHE A 223 7.12 -1.58 0.20
C PHE A 223 7.51 -0.09 0.23
N ASN A 224 6.83 0.78 -0.51
CA ASN A 224 7.10 2.22 -0.54
C ASN A 224 5.99 2.99 0.19
N ILE A 225 5.76 2.63 1.43
CA ILE A 225 4.59 3.03 2.24
C ILE A 225 4.89 4.19 3.20
N THR A 226 6.16 4.52 3.43
CA THR A 226 6.59 5.64 4.30
C THR A 226 6.27 7.01 3.70
N THR A 227 5.97 7.05 2.40
CA THR A 227 5.64 8.28 1.68
C THR A 227 4.15 8.31 1.35
N THR A 228 3.44 9.31 1.84
CA THR A 228 2.05 9.63 1.47
C THR A 228 2.06 10.41 0.15
N ARG A 229 1.24 10.01 -0.82
CA ARG A 229 1.30 10.55 -2.19
C ARG A 229 0.01 11.24 -2.57
N THR A 230 0.08 12.23 -3.46
CA THR A 230 -1.15 12.76 -4.05
C THR A 230 -1.80 11.72 -4.95
N ARG A 231 -3.09 11.44 -4.72
CA ARG A 231 -3.95 10.58 -5.55
C ARG A 231 -4.64 11.36 -6.66
N LYS A 232 -4.93 12.63 -6.41
CA LYS A 232 -5.56 13.58 -7.32
C LYS A 232 -5.06 15.00 -6.99
N SER A 233 -5.33 15.96 -7.86
CA SER A 233 -5.27 17.38 -7.49
C SER A 233 -6.29 17.70 -6.40
N GLY A 234 -5.94 18.58 -5.46
CA GLY A 234 -6.82 18.92 -4.35
C GLY A 234 -6.16 19.68 -3.21
N ASN A 235 -6.95 19.95 -2.17
CA ASN A 235 -6.50 20.62 -0.96
C ASN A 235 -5.71 19.67 -0.06
N TRP A 236 -4.64 20.15 0.57
CA TRP A 236 -3.85 19.41 1.55
C TRP A 236 -4.70 18.82 2.65
N ASN A 237 -5.69 19.57 3.15
CA ASN A 237 -6.56 19.14 4.23
C ASN A 237 -7.76 18.29 3.77
N ASP A 238 -7.88 18.00 2.47
CA ASP A 238 -8.83 16.98 1.97
C ASP A 238 -8.16 15.60 2.05
N PRO A 239 -8.62 14.67 2.92
CA PRO A 239 -8.06 13.33 2.99
C PRO A 239 -8.10 12.58 1.64
N LEU A 240 -9.05 12.89 0.76
CA LEU A 240 -9.17 12.28 -0.57
C LEU A 240 -8.07 12.73 -1.56
N THR A 241 -7.36 13.82 -1.26
CA THR A 241 -6.17 14.23 -2.02
C THR A 241 -5.04 13.21 -1.89
N TRP A 242 -5.03 12.43 -0.81
CA TRP A 242 -3.92 11.55 -0.46
C TRP A 242 -4.24 10.08 -0.76
N ASP A 243 -3.24 9.34 -1.25
CA ASP A 243 -3.34 7.90 -1.52
C ASP A 243 -3.79 7.13 -0.29
N LYS A 244 -3.32 7.53 0.89
CA LYS A 244 -3.66 6.96 2.21
C LYS A 244 -5.05 7.28 2.74
N GLY A 245 -5.77 8.24 2.13
CA GLY A 245 -7.04 8.72 2.69
C GLY A 245 -6.89 9.43 4.03
N ILE A 246 -5.67 9.87 4.37
CA ILE A 246 -5.29 10.53 5.62
C ILE A 246 -4.45 11.74 5.25
N VAL A 247 -4.71 12.88 5.90
CA VAL A 247 -3.92 14.11 5.73
C VAL A 247 -2.52 13.90 6.35
N PRO A 248 -1.43 14.10 5.58
CA PRO A 248 -0.07 13.94 6.11
C PRO A 248 0.22 14.93 7.24
N GLY A 249 0.84 14.43 8.30
CA GLY A 249 1.31 15.20 9.44
C GLY A 249 2.84 15.25 9.56
N PRO A 250 3.37 15.77 10.68
CA PRO A 250 4.81 16.05 10.85
C PRO A 250 5.74 14.84 10.68
N ALA A 251 5.26 13.62 10.90
CA ALA A 251 6.05 12.40 10.74
C ALA A 251 6.11 11.89 9.29
N ASP A 252 5.24 12.39 8.42
CA ASP A 252 5.03 11.84 7.09
C ASP A 252 6.00 12.41 6.06
N SER A 253 6.52 11.54 5.20
CA SER A 253 7.10 11.96 3.93
C SER A 253 5.98 12.10 2.91
N VAL A 254 6.04 13.11 2.05
CA VAL A 254 5.02 13.40 1.04
C VAL A 254 5.61 13.37 -0.35
N ALA A 255 4.90 12.80 -1.33
CA ALA A 255 5.22 12.93 -2.74
C ALA A 255 4.03 13.51 -3.53
N VAL A 256 4.26 14.58 -4.29
CA VAL A 256 3.29 15.12 -5.24
C VAL A 256 3.57 14.50 -6.61
N LEU A 257 2.66 13.66 -7.08
CA LEU A 257 2.81 12.92 -8.34
C LEU A 257 2.58 13.80 -9.57
N ALA A 258 3.19 13.43 -10.69
CA ALA A 258 3.15 14.20 -11.94
C ALA A 258 1.70 14.47 -12.39
N GLY A 259 1.42 15.70 -12.84
CA GLY A 259 0.10 16.12 -13.27
C GLY A 259 -0.86 16.51 -12.13
N HIS A 260 -0.47 16.37 -10.86
CA HIS A 260 -1.27 16.81 -9.73
C HIS A 260 -0.93 18.23 -9.27
N THR A 261 -1.96 18.99 -8.90
CA THR A 261 -1.84 20.31 -8.25
C THR A 261 -2.37 20.20 -6.83
N LEU A 262 -1.51 20.49 -5.85
CA LEU A 262 -1.81 20.44 -4.42
C LEU A 262 -1.98 21.86 -3.87
N THR A 263 -3.11 22.18 -3.24
CA THR A 263 -3.33 23.49 -2.59
C THR A 263 -3.15 23.42 -1.08
N VAL A 264 -2.38 24.34 -0.50
CA VAL A 264 -2.10 24.41 0.95
C VAL A 264 -2.75 25.67 1.52
N THR A 265 -3.85 25.48 2.25
CA THR A 265 -4.72 26.57 2.71
C THR A 265 -4.65 26.83 4.21
N ALA A 266 -3.92 25.99 4.96
CA ALA A 266 -3.62 26.16 6.38
C ALA A 266 -2.16 25.72 6.65
N PRO A 267 -1.53 26.14 7.76
CA PRO A 267 -0.15 25.76 8.05
C PRO A 267 0.04 24.24 8.13
N VAL A 268 1.12 23.75 7.54
CA VAL A 268 1.44 22.32 7.45
C VAL A 268 2.89 22.08 7.86
N HIS A 269 3.15 20.95 8.52
CA HIS A 269 4.50 20.45 8.77
C HIS A 269 4.57 18.97 8.39
N ILE A 270 5.62 18.62 7.65
CA ILE A 270 5.94 17.26 7.19
C ILE A 270 7.42 16.95 7.32
N LYS A 271 7.75 15.66 7.33
CA LYS A 271 9.13 15.15 7.44
C LYS A 271 9.94 15.40 6.17
N ALA A 272 9.39 15.06 5.01
CA ALA A 272 10.06 15.19 3.72
C ALA A 272 9.06 15.44 2.60
N LEU A 273 9.49 16.12 1.53
CA LEU A 273 8.68 16.40 0.35
C LEU A 273 9.43 16.04 -0.93
N SER A 274 8.78 15.31 -1.83
CA SER A 274 9.20 15.16 -3.22
C SER A 274 8.11 15.65 -4.17
N VAL A 275 8.51 16.29 -5.27
CA VAL A 275 7.59 16.84 -6.28
C VAL A 275 8.03 16.32 -7.64
N ALA A 276 7.19 15.50 -8.28
CA ALA A 276 7.49 14.95 -9.58
C ALA A 276 7.47 16.04 -10.66
N THR A 277 8.20 15.83 -11.75
CA THR A 277 8.14 16.70 -12.93
C THR A 277 6.68 16.82 -13.42
N GLY A 278 6.22 18.06 -13.62
CA GLY A 278 4.84 18.34 -14.04
C GLY A 278 3.80 18.36 -12.90
N ALA A 279 4.20 18.22 -11.64
CA ALA A 279 3.37 18.52 -10.48
C ALA A 279 3.47 19.99 -10.06
N ALA A 280 2.47 20.49 -9.33
CA ALA A 280 2.45 21.83 -8.75
C ALA A 280 1.99 21.83 -7.29
N ILE A 281 2.52 22.76 -6.50
CA ILE A 281 2.05 23.07 -5.14
C ILE A 281 1.72 24.56 -5.08
N GLN A 282 0.53 24.88 -4.60
CA GLN A 282 0.02 26.24 -4.45
C GLN A 282 -0.24 26.51 -2.97
N VAL A 283 0.61 27.30 -2.35
CA VAL A 283 0.45 27.70 -0.94
C VAL A 283 -0.30 29.03 -0.90
N SER A 284 -1.42 29.08 -0.15
CA SER A 284 -2.19 30.30 0.02
C SER A 284 -1.34 31.41 0.66
N PRO A 285 -1.58 32.69 0.33
CA PRO A 285 -0.85 33.80 0.93
C PRO A 285 -0.91 33.75 2.46
N GLY A 286 0.23 33.99 3.13
CA GLY A 286 0.33 33.94 4.59
C GLY A 286 0.36 32.53 5.21
N ILE A 287 0.25 31.46 4.42
CA ILE A 287 0.31 30.08 4.91
C ILE A 287 1.73 29.52 4.81
N GLU A 288 2.11 28.71 5.81
CA GLU A 288 3.42 28.08 5.89
C GLU A 288 3.36 26.58 5.58
N LEU A 289 4.27 26.10 4.72
CA LEU A 289 4.54 24.69 4.49
C LEU A 289 5.97 24.37 4.99
N LYS A 290 6.08 23.68 6.13
CA LYS A 290 7.36 23.27 6.73
C LYS A 290 7.77 21.87 6.30
N ILE A 291 9.04 21.71 5.93
CA ILE A 291 9.67 20.44 5.50
C ILE A 291 10.96 20.22 6.31
N GLY A 292 11.14 19.06 6.95
CA GLY A 292 12.40 18.66 7.60
C GLY A 292 12.20 17.92 8.94
N GLU A 293 13.21 17.24 9.50
CA GLU A 293 14.68 17.33 9.27
C GLU A 293 15.25 16.40 8.16
N GLY A 294 16.05 16.96 7.24
CA GLY A 294 16.95 16.22 6.34
C GLY A 294 16.41 15.92 4.93
N VAL A 295 16.74 16.75 3.94
CA VAL A 295 16.45 16.51 2.51
C VAL A 295 17.60 15.71 1.88
N ALA A 296 17.41 14.41 1.65
CA ALA A 296 18.23 13.63 0.71
C ALA A 296 17.58 13.70 -0.67
N GLY A 297 18.27 14.36 -1.61
CA GLY A 297 17.68 14.88 -2.85
C GLY A 297 17.36 13.85 -3.94
N LEU A 298 16.68 14.35 -4.98
CA LEU A 298 17.11 14.26 -6.38
C LEU A 298 16.29 15.30 -7.19
N GLY A 299 16.95 16.39 -7.58
CA GLY A 299 16.61 17.24 -8.73
C GLY A 299 15.21 17.82 -8.85
N THR A 300 14.86 18.83 -8.06
CA THR A 300 13.85 19.83 -8.47
C THR A 300 14.17 21.19 -7.86
N ARG A 301 14.35 22.20 -8.72
CA ARG A 301 14.56 23.60 -8.35
C ARG A 301 13.22 24.22 -7.95
N LEU A 302 13.06 24.65 -6.70
CA LEU A 302 11.93 25.49 -6.29
C LEU A 302 12.25 26.94 -6.69
N TYR A 303 11.53 27.49 -7.67
CA TYR A 303 11.77 28.82 -8.20
C TYR A 303 10.85 29.84 -7.52
N ASN A 304 11.44 30.76 -6.74
CA ASN A 304 10.71 31.91 -6.19
C ASN A 304 10.71 33.07 -7.20
N ARG A 305 9.62 33.23 -7.96
CA ARG A 305 9.52 34.27 -9.01
C ARG A 305 9.40 35.70 -8.48
N SER A 306 9.15 35.94 -7.19
CA SER A 306 9.05 37.30 -6.66
C SER A 306 10.42 37.93 -6.38
N THR A 307 11.45 37.12 -6.18
CA THR A 307 12.81 37.58 -5.80
C THR A 307 13.87 37.29 -6.86
N ASN A 308 13.55 36.50 -7.89
CA ASN A 308 14.48 36.07 -8.93
C ASN A 308 15.78 35.43 -8.40
N LYS A 309 15.70 34.78 -7.22
CA LYS A 309 16.84 34.10 -6.57
C LYS A 309 16.56 32.60 -6.44
N GLU A 310 17.58 31.78 -6.74
CA GLU A 310 17.62 30.38 -6.30
C GLU A 310 17.78 30.39 -4.77
N GLN A 311 16.89 29.74 -4.03
CA GLN A 311 17.02 29.66 -2.57
C GLN A 311 17.14 28.21 -2.10
N PHE A 312 18.38 27.84 -1.76
CA PHE A 312 18.69 26.83 -0.76
C PHE A 312 19.38 27.52 0.42
N SER A 313 18.90 27.30 1.64
CA SER A 313 19.74 27.42 2.84
C SER A 313 19.10 26.62 3.98
N PRO A 314 19.88 25.86 4.76
CA PRO A 314 19.35 25.02 5.83
C PRO A 314 18.88 25.91 6.98
N ALA A 315 17.71 25.57 7.51
CA ALA A 315 17.10 26.14 8.71
C ALA A 315 16.94 27.68 8.73
N LYS A 316 15.79 28.16 8.23
CA LYS A 316 15.00 29.26 8.82
C LYS A 316 13.63 29.34 8.12
N SER A 317 12.58 29.43 8.93
CA SER A 317 11.17 29.63 8.52
C SER A 317 11.03 30.76 7.51
N VAL A 318 10.25 30.56 6.44
CA VAL A 318 9.91 31.60 5.45
C VAL A 318 8.40 31.78 5.42
N THR A 319 7.94 32.96 5.82
CA THR A 319 6.53 33.39 5.73
C THR A 319 6.28 34.04 4.37
N TRP A 320 5.27 33.61 3.64
CA TRP A 320 4.95 34.14 2.30
C TRP A 320 3.99 35.34 2.36
N GLY A 321 4.48 36.52 1.93
CA GLY A 321 3.70 37.74 1.74
C GLY A 321 3.03 37.82 0.35
N GLN A 322 1.94 38.59 0.28
CA GLN A 322 0.90 38.61 -0.75
C GLN A 322 1.37 38.81 -2.21
N HIS A 323 0.62 38.21 -3.16
CA HIS A 323 0.16 38.75 -4.46
C HIS A 323 0.01 37.64 -5.52
N SER A 324 -1.17 37.59 -6.15
CA SER A 324 -1.63 36.58 -7.12
C SER A 324 -1.07 36.79 -8.52
N PHE A 325 -0.61 35.76 -9.25
CA PHE A 325 -0.36 35.88 -10.70
C PHE A 325 -0.55 34.58 -11.52
N ALA A 326 -0.97 34.79 -12.78
CA ALA A 326 -1.33 33.82 -13.82
C ALA A 326 -0.17 33.48 -14.78
N LEU A 327 -0.33 32.40 -15.57
CA LEU A 327 0.63 31.87 -16.55
C LEU A 327 0.43 32.49 -17.95
N THR A 328 1.52 32.92 -18.59
CA THR A 328 1.59 33.08 -20.05
C THR A 328 2.74 32.25 -20.63
N SER A 329 2.47 31.56 -21.74
CA SER A 329 3.44 30.81 -22.53
C SER A 329 4.10 31.70 -23.58
N HIS A 330 5.41 31.60 -23.77
CA HIS A 330 6.06 32.10 -24.99
C HIS A 330 6.79 30.94 -25.69
N ARG A 331 6.37 30.70 -26.94
CA ARG A 331 7.15 29.96 -27.95
C ARG A 331 8.14 30.94 -28.56
N SER A 332 9.39 30.53 -28.73
CA SER A 332 10.39 31.23 -29.53
C SER A 332 10.62 30.47 -30.83
N SER A 333 10.45 31.15 -31.96
CA SER A 333 11.07 30.78 -33.23
C SER A 333 11.32 32.05 -34.04
N HIS A 334 12.57 32.48 -34.05
CA HIS A 334 13.29 32.87 -35.26
C HIS A 334 14.58 32.07 -35.29
#